data_AF-A0A1F6BW86-F1
#
_entry.id   AF-A0A1F6BW86-F1
#
_cell.length_a   1.000
_cell.length_b   1.000
_cell.length_c   1.000
_cell.angle_alpha   90.00
_cell.angle_beta   90.00
_cell.angle_gamma   90.00
#
_symmetry.space_group_name_H-M   'P 1'
#
loop_
_entity.id
_entity.type
_entity.pdbx_description
1 polymer ?
#
loop_
_entity_poly.entity_id
_entity_poly.type
_entity_poly.pdbx_seq_one_letter_code
_entity_poly.pdbx_strand_id
1 'polypeptide(L)'
;KGALKMLAEKAGVTIEYSGGGNREDTSKKERLRALMSRASEWYTFRFTGSPAETYAQKRGLSDEAMVAWRLGFAPDAWRTLLEAFTAEGFTIEELLAAGLIKEADGKQGTYYDRFRNRLMFPIRDIADRIVAFTGRTLETSKSDDGVQTAKYLNSPETELYHKSEILFGMDRAKDAIRVRKFTMLVEGQIDVIHAHQAGFTNAVALSGTALTERHLALMKRYSENLMLVLDADPAGLKATARSAALALYGGLRVKVARLPKGKDPADLIGEDPKEFTKRVTEAKPIVDFFLAELAEQESDPHRLLRLAEGIVLPLINAIPSPMEREHFMQSAARTLGLSSEAVRESLKRLPKLQETAGGSSVQRTAVPSARSARDTRSEILLAVLHAYPDTPLANRVKSEYIRITEAEQLPQIVLPEPVLFQAEQAFGEEPSEDAADELLHAFEEAVIREAYQEAVMNLRRAEASGDVFLVVDAQDRCSKLSARLAEIGQ
;
A
#
# COMPACT_ATOMS: atom_id res chain seq x y z
N LYS A 1 -15.22 8.35 -14.38
CA LYS A 1 -16.43 9.07 -13.88
C LYS A 1 -16.42 10.59 -14.15
N GLY A 2 -15.27 11.26 -14.34
CA GLY A 2 -15.23 12.72 -14.63
C GLY A 2 -15.66 13.15 -16.04
N ALA A 3 -15.43 12.32 -17.07
CA ALA A 3 -15.81 12.65 -18.45
C ALA A 3 -17.34 12.77 -18.63
N LEU A 4 -18.12 11.97 -17.90
CA LEU A 4 -19.58 11.98 -17.97
C LEU A 4 -20.16 13.30 -17.40
N LYS A 5 -19.65 13.75 -16.25
CA LYS A 5 -20.07 14.99 -15.58
C LYS A 5 -19.80 16.23 -16.44
N MET A 6 -18.62 16.28 -17.06
CA MET A 6 -18.21 17.39 -17.93
C MET A 6 -19.03 17.46 -19.24
N LEU A 7 -19.47 16.30 -19.75
CA LEU A 7 -20.37 16.24 -20.92
C LEU A 7 -21.80 16.64 -20.56
N ALA A 8 -22.29 16.26 -19.39
CA ALA A 8 -23.62 16.61 -18.91
C ALA A 8 -23.81 18.10 -18.63
N GLU A 9 -22.81 18.76 -18.02
CA GLU A 9 -22.81 20.22 -17.84
C GLU A 9 -22.82 20.96 -19.19
N LYS A 10 -22.09 20.46 -20.19
CA LYS A 10 -22.10 21.04 -21.55
C LYS A 10 -23.41 20.80 -22.31
N ALA A 11 -24.11 19.71 -22.01
CA ALA A 11 -25.36 19.34 -22.67
C ALA A 11 -26.61 19.89 -21.95
N GLY A 12 -26.47 20.49 -20.77
CA GLY A 12 -27.60 20.96 -19.95
C GLY A 12 -28.48 19.82 -19.41
N VAL A 13 -27.96 18.60 -19.33
CA VAL A 13 -28.70 17.42 -18.89
C VAL A 13 -28.26 17.04 -17.48
N THR A 14 -29.22 16.91 -16.56
CA THR A 14 -28.95 16.46 -15.19
C THR A 14 -28.68 14.95 -15.20
N ILE A 15 -27.49 14.52 -14.74
CA ILE A 15 -27.21 13.09 -14.55
C ILE A 15 -27.86 12.66 -13.23
N GLU A 16 -28.96 11.91 -13.32
CA GLU A 16 -29.43 11.12 -12.19
C GLU A 16 -28.60 9.83 -12.09
N TYR A 17 -27.82 9.71 -11.02
CA TYR A 17 -27.10 8.49 -10.72
C TYR A 17 -28.07 7.49 -10.08
N SER A 18 -28.64 6.60 -10.88
CA SER A 18 -29.28 5.39 -10.39
C SER A 18 -28.20 4.41 -9.92
N GLY A 19 -27.82 4.49 -8.64
CA GLY A 19 -26.89 3.58 -7.99
C GLY A 19 -26.66 3.97 -6.53
N GLY A 20 -27.20 3.16 -5.62
CA GLY A 20 -27.26 3.41 -4.17
C GLY A 20 -25.91 3.41 -3.46
N GLY A 21 -25.16 4.51 -3.62
CA GLY A 21 -24.17 4.93 -2.63
C GLY A 21 -24.83 5.89 -1.65
N ASN A 22 -24.67 5.66 -0.35
CA ASN A 22 -25.28 6.49 0.68
C ASN A 22 -24.87 7.96 0.46
N ARG A 23 -25.86 8.84 0.19
CA ARG A 23 -25.64 10.24 -0.20
C ARG A 23 -24.89 11.01 0.90
N GLU A 24 -25.05 10.55 2.14
CA GLU A 24 -24.41 11.05 3.35
C GLU A 24 -22.89 10.78 3.41
N ASP A 25 -22.44 9.56 3.08
CA ASP A 25 -21.01 9.22 3.02
C ASP A 25 -20.28 10.00 1.92
N THR A 26 -20.96 10.22 0.79
CA THR A 26 -20.40 11.02 -0.30
C THR A 26 -20.24 12.48 0.12
N SER A 27 -21.25 13.02 0.82
CA SER A 27 -21.23 14.37 1.39
C SER A 27 -20.09 14.53 2.42
N LYS A 28 -19.91 13.58 3.33
CA LYS A 28 -18.83 13.58 4.32
C LYS A 28 -17.44 13.58 3.66
N LYS A 29 -17.20 12.71 2.67
CA LYS A 29 -15.90 12.70 1.95
C LYS A 29 -15.65 14.00 1.19
N GLU A 30 -16.68 14.59 0.60
CA GLU A 30 -16.57 15.88 -0.10
C GLU A 30 -16.24 17.01 0.88
N ARG A 31 -16.86 16.99 2.06
CA ARG A 31 -16.60 17.91 3.16
C ARG A 31 -15.16 17.81 3.69
N LEU A 32 -14.66 16.59 3.90
CA LEU A 32 -13.25 16.37 4.28
C LEU A 32 -12.28 16.83 3.17
N ARG A 33 -12.61 16.67 1.89
CA ARG A 33 -11.77 17.18 0.79
C ARG A 33 -11.73 18.70 0.76
N ALA A 34 -12.87 19.36 0.98
CA ALA A 34 -12.92 20.81 1.10
C ALA A 34 -12.05 21.30 2.27
N LEU A 35 -12.14 20.62 3.42
CA LEU A 35 -11.30 20.88 4.59
C LEU A 35 -9.80 20.74 4.26
N MET A 36 -9.40 19.66 3.59
CA MET A 36 -7.99 19.43 3.21
C MET A 36 -7.47 20.45 2.20
N SER A 37 -8.29 20.85 1.23
CA SER A 37 -7.95 21.93 0.28
C SER A 37 -7.73 23.24 1.02
N ARG A 38 -8.67 23.60 1.90
CA ARG A 38 -8.60 24.81 2.72
C ARG A 38 -7.37 24.81 3.65
N ALA A 39 -7.04 23.68 4.25
CA ALA A 39 -5.82 23.50 5.06
C ALA A 39 -4.56 23.75 4.22
N SER A 40 -4.51 23.25 2.98
CA SER A 40 -3.37 23.49 2.09
C SER A 40 -3.20 24.98 1.80
N GLU A 41 -4.30 25.68 1.47
CA GLU A 41 -4.27 27.12 1.24
C GLU A 41 -3.83 27.89 2.49
N TRP A 42 -4.31 27.48 3.67
CA TRP A 42 -3.95 28.11 4.94
C TRP A 42 -2.45 27.97 5.25
N TYR A 43 -1.88 26.78 5.07
CA TYR A 43 -0.45 26.58 5.26
C TYR A 43 0.39 27.32 4.22
N THR A 44 -0.02 27.31 2.94
CA THR A 44 0.69 28.03 1.87
C THR A 44 0.63 29.54 2.06
N PHE A 45 -0.51 30.09 2.51
CA PHE A 45 -0.63 31.53 2.80
C PHE A 45 0.37 32.00 3.86
N ARG A 46 0.70 31.14 4.83
CA ARG A 46 1.67 31.43 5.90
C ARG A 46 3.12 31.15 5.50
N PHE A 47 3.37 30.68 4.29
CA PHE A 47 4.70 30.24 3.87
C PHE A 47 5.64 31.42 3.58
N THR A 48 5.17 32.42 2.83
CA THR A 48 5.99 33.57 2.42
C THR A 48 6.43 34.40 3.63
N GLY A 49 7.72 34.70 3.70
CA GLY A 49 8.37 35.40 4.81
C GLY A 49 8.58 34.54 6.06
N SER A 50 8.27 33.24 6.02
CA SER A 50 8.34 32.37 7.19
C SER A 50 9.71 31.71 7.38
N PRO A 51 10.01 31.20 8.60
CA PRO A 51 11.17 30.34 8.82
C PRO A 51 11.17 29.08 7.94
N ALA A 52 10.00 28.58 7.54
CA ALA A 52 9.91 27.40 6.66
C ALA A 52 10.39 27.70 5.23
N GLU A 53 10.09 28.89 4.70
CA GLU A 53 10.58 29.33 3.40
C GLU A 53 12.10 29.49 3.43
N THR A 54 12.62 30.17 4.46
CA THR A 54 14.08 30.30 4.65
C THR A 54 14.75 28.93 4.75
N TYR A 55 14.13 27.97 5.45
CA TYR A 55 14.65 26.61 5.54
C TYR A 55 14.61 25.87 4.20
N ALA A 56 13.51 25.97 3.46
CA ALA A 56 13.35 25.36 2.14
C ALA A 56 14.40 25.89 1.14
N GLN A 57 14.63 27.20 1.13
CA GLN A 57 15.67 27.83 0.31
C GLN A 57 17.07 27.36 0.70
N LYS A 58 17.39 27.28 2.00
CA LYS A 58 18.66 26.71 2.49
C LYS A 58 18.85 25.25 2.10
N ARG A 59 17.76 24.50 1.89
CA ARG A 59 17.76 23.12 1.38
C ARG A 59 17.78 23.05 -0.16
N GLY A 60 17.92 24.18 -0.86
CA GLY A 60 18.07 24.23 -2.32
C GLY A 60 16.76 24.07 -3.10
N LEU A 61 15.61 24.28 -2.47
CA LEU A 61 14.33 24.27 -3.18
C LEU A 61 14.11 25.64 -3.86
N SER A 62 13.84 25.64 -5.16
CA SER A 62 13.62 26.87 -5.94
C SER A 62 12.25 27.47 -5.65
N ASP A 63 12.07 28.77 -5.87
CA ASP A 63 10.79 29.44 -5.67
C ASP A 63 9.68 28.81 -6.53
N GLU A 64 10.00 28.44 -7.78
CA GLU A 64 9.09 27.74 -8.67
C GLU A 64 8.68 26.39 -8.11
N ALA A 65 9.61 25.64 -7.53
CA ALA A 65 9.31 24.36 -6.90
C ALA A 65 8.46 24.55 -5.64
N MET A 66 8.79 25.52 -4.78
CA MET A 66 8.02 25.80 -3.57
C MET A 66 6.56 26.13 -3.89
N VAL A 67 6.33 26.94 -4.92
CA VAL A 67 4.98 27.26 -5.44
C VAL A 67 4.33 26.04 -6.08
N ALA A 68 5.03 25.36 -7.01
CA ALA A 68 4.49 24.24 -7.75
C ALA A 68 4.05 23.11 -6.82
N TRP A 69 4.82 22.82 -5.78
CA TRP A 69 4.53 21.77 -4.81
C TRP A 69 3.53 22.20 -3.73
N ARG A 70 3.15 23.48 -3.67
CA ARG A 70 2.30 24.10 -2.64
C ARG A 70 2.86 23.90 -1.24
N LEU A 71 4.16 24.19 -1.07
CA LEU A 71 4.75 24.15 0.26
C LEU A 71 4.06 25.14 1.19
N GLY A 72 4.07 24.83 2.48
CA GLY A 72 3.36 25.59 3.49
C GLY A 72 4.13 25.68 4.79
N PHE A 73 3.62 26.50 5.72
CA PHE A 73 4.18 26.64 7.05
C PHE A 73 3.12 26.40 8.11
N ALA A 74 3.39 25.47 9.03
CA ALA A 74 2.64 25.31 10.27
C ALA A 74 3.34 26.13 11.38
N PRO A 75 2.70 27.20 11.90
CA PRO A 75 3.26 28.04 12.96
C PRO A 75 3.61 27.26 14.23
N ASP A 76 4.50 27.83 15.03
CA ASP A 76 4.79 27.33 16.37
C ASP A 76 3.71 27.78 17.37
N ALA A 77 2.52 27.20 17.23
CA ALA A 77 1.37 27.50 18.07
C ALA A 77 0.47 26.28 18.24
N TRP A 78 -0.25 26.21 19.35
CA TRP A 78 -0.99 25.01 19.73
C TRP A 78 -2.37 24.89 19.10
N ARG A 79 -3.02 25.99 18.71
CA ARG A 79 -4.45 25.99 18.32
C ARG A 79 -4.79 26.92 17.17
N THR A 80 -3.80 27.41 16.43
CA THR A 80 -4.02 28.41 15.37
C THR A 80 -4.88 27.90 14.22
N LEU A 81 -4.70 26.64 13.80
CA LEU A 81 -5.52 26.03 12.77
C LEU A 81 -6.89 25.65 13.35
N LEU A 82 -6.91 25.03 14.54
CA LEU A 82 -8.13 24.67 15.25
C LEU A 82 -9.09 25.85 15.39
N GLU A 83 -8.62 26.98 15.91
CA GLU A 83 -9.45 28.19 16.13
C GLU A 83 -9.90 28.82 14.81
N ALA A 84 -9.01 28.91 13.81
CA ALA A 84 -9.37 29.46 12.51
C ALA A 84 -10.44 28.62 11.80
N PHE A 85 -10.32 27.29 11.84
CA PHE A 85 -11.19 26.41 11.06
C PHE A 85 -12.53 26.17 11.73
N THR A 86 -12.57 26.19 13.06
CA THR A 86 -13.84 26.19 13.79
C THR A 86 -14.61 27.49 13.56
N ALA A 87 -13.93 28.64 13.48
CA ALA A 87 -14.55 29.90 13.09
C ALA A 87 -15.07 29.91 11.63
N GLU A 88 -14.45 29.12 10.74
CA GLU A 88 -14.91 28.89 9.37
C GLU A 88 -16.04 27.83 9.26
N GLY A 89 -16.49 27.29 10.40
CA GLY A 89 -17.63 26.37 10.46
C GLY A 89 -17.28 24.88 10.28
N PHE A 90 -16.00 24.50 10.38
CA PHE A 90 -15.61 23.08 10.47
C PHE A 90 -15.76 22.55 11.90
N THR A 91 -16.29 21.33 12.05
CA THR A 91 -16.46 20.73 13.37
C THR A 91 -15.16 20.10 13.88
N ILE A 92 -15.06 19.89 15.19
CA ILE A 92 -13.93 19.18 15.81
C ILE A 92 -13.80 17.77 15.25
N GLU A 93 -14.92 17.10 15.01
CA GLU A 93 -14.97 15.75 14.44
C GLU A 93 -14.39 15.72 13.02
N GLU A 94 -14.73 16.71 12.18
CA GLU A 94 -14.16 16.84 10.83
C GLU A 94 -12.63 17.05 10.89
N LEU A 95 -12.16 17.91 11.80
CA LEU A 95 -10.73 18.20 11.97
C LEU A 95 -9.93 17.00 12.49
N LEU A 96 -10.51 16.21 13.41
CA LEU A 96 -9.94 14.94 13.89
C LEU A 96 -9.93 13.89 12.77
N ALA A 97 -11.03 13.74 12.04
CA ALA A 97 -11.16 12.80 10.93
C ALA A 97 -10.19 13.11 9.78
N ALA A 98 -9.91 14.40 9.52
CA ALA A 98 -8.88 14.84 8.58
C ALA A 98 -7.45 14.70 9.13
N GLY A 99 -7.30 14.42 10.43
CA GLY A 99 -6.00 14.30 11.09
C GLY A 99 -5.22 15.62 11.20
N LEU A 100 -5.91 16.76 11.19
CA LEU A 100 -5.31 18.09 11.31
C LEU A 100 -5.10 18.52 12.77
N ILE A 101 -5.91 17.97 13.68
CA ILE A 101 -5.79 18.18 15.13
C ILE A 101 -5.62 16.84 15.86
N LYS A 102 -5.20 16.90 17.13
CA LYS A 102 -5.10 15.76 18.04
C LYS A 102 -5.71 16.15 19.39
N GLU A 103 -6.34 15.19 20.05
CA GLU A 103 -6.78 15.31 21.45
C GLU A 103 -5.61 15.07 22.41
N ALA A 104 -5.52 15.87 23.47
CA ALA A 104 -4.45 15.78 24.44
C ALA A 104 -4.55 14.52 25.31
N ASP A 105 -3.43 13.80 25.40
CA ASP A 105 -3.35 12.56 26.18
C ASP A 105 -3.66 12.88 27.66
N GLY A 106 -4.65 12.20 28.23
CA GLY A 106 -5.09 12.40 29.61
C GLY A 106 -5.91 13.68 29.88
N LYS A 107 -6.30 14.44 28.84
CA LYS A 107 -7.15 15.65 28.96
C LYS A 107 -8.27 15.63 27.92
N GLN A 108 -9.32 14.89 28.21
CA GLN A 108 -10.48 14.76 27.31
C GLN A 108 -11.10 16.13 26.98
N GLY A 109 -11.48 16.34 25.72
CA GLY A 109 -12.03 17.60 25.21
C GLY A 109 -10.99 18.70 24.97
N THR A 110 -9.71 18.44 25.22
CA THR A 110 -8.62 19.40 24.97
C THR A 110 -7.92 19.07 23.65
N TYR A 111 -8.17 19.87 22.62
CA TYR A 111 -7.58 19.66 21.28
C TYR A 111 -6.44 20.63 20.98
N TYR A 112 -5.55 20.21 20.08
CA TYR A 112 -4.45 21.03 19.55
C TYR A 112 -4.08 20.66 18.11
N ASP A 113 -3.45 21.60 17.41
CA ASP A 113 -2.92 21.45 16.06
C ASP A 113 -1.88 20.33 16.02
N ARG A 114 -2.07 19.36 15.12
CA ARG A 114 -1.14 18.23 14.96
C ARG A 114 0.23 18.69 14.47
N PHE A 115 0.23 19.60 13.50
CA PHE A 115 1.44 20.13 12.89
C PHE A 115 1.77 21.48 13.50
N ARG A 116 2.98 21.61 14.04
CA ARG A 116 3.50 22.83 14.68
C ARG A 116 4.96 22.99 14.34
N ASN A 117 5.39 24.23 14.14
CA ASN A 117 6.75 24.62 13.79
C ASN A 117 7.37 23.76 12.67
N ARG A 118 6.63 23.60 11.56
CA ARG A 118 6.97 22.65 10.49
C ARG A 118 6.86 23.27 9.10
N LEU A 119 7.83 22.94 8.24
CA LEU A 119 7.68 23.02 6.80
C LEU A 119 6.69 21.93 6.34
N MET A 120 5.61 22.34 5.70
CA MET A 120 4.50 21.48 5.31
C MET A 120 4.59 21.09 3.84
N PHE A 121 4.45 19.79 3.58
CA PHE A 121 4.35 19.21 2.26
C PHE A 121 2.96 18.58 2.12
N PRO A 122 2.09 19.10 1.24
CA PRO A 122 0.81 18.47 0.97
C PRO A 122 1.01 17.14 0.23
N ILE A 123 0.29 16.12 0.66
CA ILE A 123 0.26 14.81 0.01
C ILE A 123 -1.00 14.73 -0.86
N ARG A 124 -0.80 14.36 -2.11
CA ARG A 124 -1.83 14.30 -3.14
C ARG A 124 -2.15 12.88 -3.54
N ASP A 125 -3.41 12.64 -3.90
CA ASP A 125 -3.79 11.42 -4.60
C ASP A 125 -3.49 11.52 -6.11
N ILE A 126 -3.75 10.45 -6.85
CA ILE A 126 -3.49 10.40 -8.30
C ILE A 126 -4.27 11.44 -9.13
N ALA A 127 -5.32 12.02 -8.55
CA ALA A 127 -6.17 13.04 -9.14
C ALA A 127 -5.81 14.47 -8.68
N ASP A 128 -4.62 14.68 -8.10
CA ASP A 128 -4.12 15.97 -7.61
C ASP A 128 -4.93 16.56 -6.45
N ARG A 129 -5.69 15.73 -5.73
CA ARG A 129 -6.46 16.17 -4.55
C ARG A 129 -5.62 16.03 -3.30
N ILE A 130 -5.62 17.04 -2.43
CA ILE A 130 -4.94 16.96 -1.12
C ILE A 130 -5.67 15.96 -0.24
N VAL A 131 -4.94 14.96 0.24
CA VAL A 131 -5.48 13.90 1.10
C VAL A 131 -4.81 13.82 2.47
N ALA A 132 -3.59 14.33 2.59
CA ALA A 132 -2.84 14.37 3.84
C ALA A 132 -1.74 15.43 3.80
N PHE A 133 -0.99 15.55 4.89
CA PHE A 133 0.23 16.33 4.97
C PHE A 133 1.36 15.52 5.59
N THR A 134 2.59 15.91 5.25
CA THR A 134 3.78 15.59 6.02
C THR A 134 4.51 16.88 6.39
N GLY A 135 4.98 16.96 7.62
CA GLY A 135 5.57 18.15 8.20
C GLY A 135 7.00 17.89 8.67
N ARG A 136 7.96 18.61 8.09
CA ARG A 136 9.37 18.61 8.48
C ARG A 136 9.59 19.59 9.62
N THR A 137 10.14 19.13 10.76
CA THR A 137 10.41 20.05 11.88
C THR A 137 11.44 21.10 11.49
N LEU A 138 11.20 22.35 11.91
CA LEU A 138 12.15 23.45 11.81
C LEU A 138 13.04 23.54 13.07
N GLU A 139 12.72 22.80 14.12
CA GLU A 139 13.53 22.73 15.34
C GLU A 139 14.91 22.13 15.05
N THR A 140 15.94 22.87 15.46
CA THR A 140 17.35 22.48 15.32
C THR A 140 17.95 21.91 16.61
N SER A 141 17.20 21.90 17.72
CA SER A 141 17.69 21.55 19.06
C SER A 141 16.74 20.57 19.76
N LYS A 142 17.29 19.70 20.62
CA LYS A 142 16.49 18.90 21.55
C LYS A 142 15.70 19.88 22.45
N SER A 143 14.40 19.68 22.61
CA SER A 143 13.60 20.46 23.56
C SER A 143 14.18 20.34 24.97
N ASP A 144 14.02 21.39 25.79
CA ASP A 144 14.47 21.43 27.20
C ASP A 144 13.92 20.26 28.05
N ASP A 145 12.84 19.62 27.59
CA ASP A 145 12.18 18.50 28.26
C ASP A 145 12.71 17.11 27.86
N GLY A 146 13.77 17.03 27.04
CA GLY A 146 14.39 15.76 26.63
C GLY A 146 13.58 14.90 25.64
N VAL A 147 12.38 15.35 25.22
CA VAL A 147 11.53 14.65 24.24
C VAL A 147 12.00 14.95 22.82
N GLN A 148 12.45 13.93 22.08
CA GLN A 148 12.94 14.12 20.73
C GLN A 148 11.78 14.32 19.74
N THR A 149 11.56 15.56 19.28
CA THR A 149 10.61 15.86 18.21
C THR A 149 11.02 15.10 16.93
N ALA A 150 10.09 14.31 16.37
CA ALA A 150 10.36 13.53 15.16
C ALA A 150 10.73 14.45 13.96
N LYS A 151 11.83 14.10 13.26
CA LYS A 151 12.33 14.75 12.02
C LYS A 151 11.15 15.08 11.08
N TYR A 152 10.32 14.08 10.80
CA TYR A 152 9.11 14.19 9.97
C TYR A 152 7.91 13.69 10.76
N LEU A 153 6.77 14.35 10.57
CA LEU A 153 5.48 13.94 11.11
C LEU A 153 4.50 13.81 9.95
N ASN A 154 3.93 12.63 9.76
CA ASN A 154 2.88 12.39 8.76
C ASN A 154 1.49 12.54 9.40
N SER A 155 0.49 12.86 8.58
CA SER A 155 -0.92 12.63 8.93
C SER A 155 -1.14 11.17 9.40
N PRO A 156 -2.12 10.92 10.30
CA PRO A 156 -2.54 9.56 10.64
C PRO A 156 -3.21 8.89 9.43
N GLU A 157 -3.57 7.61 9.55
CA GLU A 157 -4.53 7.01 8.61
C GLU A 157 -5.86 7.78 8.70
N THR A 158 -6.46 8.09 7.56
CA THR A 158 -7.77 8.75 7.48
C THR A 158 -8.60 8.12 6.37
N GLU A 159 -9.86 8.50 6.29
CA GLU A 159 -10.75 8.08 5.20
C GLU A 159 -10.28 8.57 3.81
N LEU A 160 -9.46 9.62 3.76
CA LEU A 160 -8.88 10.14 2.51
C LEU A 160 -7.45 9.65 2.26
N TYR A 161 -6.74 9.20 3.30
CA TYR A 161 -5.32 8.89 3.23
C TYR A 161 -4.98 7.54 3.84
N HIS A 162 -4.63 6.61 2.94
CA HIS A 162 -4.05 5.32 3.27
C HIS A 162 -2.57 5.29 2.94
N LYS A 163 -1.71 5.22 3.96
CA LYS A 163 -0.24 5.25 3.80
C LYS A 163 0.29 4.11 2.95
N SER A 164 -0.44 2.99 2.90
CA SER A 164 -0.08 1.82 2.12
C SER A 164 -0.39 1.94 0.63
N GLU A 165 -1.07 3.01 0.19
CA GLU A 165 -1.55 3.18 -1.19
C GLU A 165 -1.05 4.45 -1.87
N ILE A 166 -0.49 5.39 -1.12
CA ILE A 166 -0.14 6.72 -1.60
C ILE A 166 1.38 6.85 -1.69
N LEU A 167 1.87 7.26 -2.86
CA LEU A 167 3.25 7.64 -3.09
C LEU A 167 3.32 9.16 -3.32
N PHE A 168 4.16 9.84 -2.56
CA PHE A 168 4.37 11.27 -2.72
C PHE A 168 4.97 11.57 -4.11
N GLY A 169 4.41 12.55 -4.80
CA GLY A 169 4.80 12.93 -6.15
C GLY A 169 4.20 12.09 -7.27
N MET A 170 3.43 11.04 -6.96
CA MET A 170 2.82 10.18 -7.98
C MET A 170 1.81 10.93 -8.87
N ASP A 171 1.11 11.92 -8.32
CA ASP A 171 0.24 12.86 -9.05
C ASP A 171 0.95 13.51 -10.25
N ARG A 172 2.24 13.85 -10.05
CA ARG A 172 3.10 14.52 -11.04
C ARG A 172 3.93 13.56 -11.87
N ALA A 173 4.36 12.45 -11.27
CA ALA A 173 5.30 11.53 -11.89
C ALA A 173 4.67 10.55 -12.87
N LYS A 174 3.37 10.24 -12.73
CA LYS A 174 2.68 9.19 -13.48
C LYS A 174 2.90 9.24 -15.01
N ASP A 175 2.87 10.42 -15.61
CA ASP A 175 3.03 10.58 -17.06
C ASP A 175 4.50 10.48 -17.46
N ALA A 176 5.41 11.07 -16.68
CA ALA A 176 6.85 10.95 -16.89
C ALA A 176 7.33 9.49 -16.74
N ILE A 177 6.77 8.73 -15.80
CA ILE A 177 7.04 7.29 -15.63
C ILE A 177 6.69 6.51 -16.90
N ARG A 178 5.52 6.78 -17.50
CA ARG A 178 5.07 6.11 -18.74
C ARG A 178 5.97 6.41 -19.93
N VAL A 179 6.45 7.65 -20.03
CA VAL A 179 7.33 8.10 -21.12
C VAL A 179 8.74 7.53 -20.93
N ARG A 180 9.29 7.65 -19.72
CA ARG A 180 10.66 7.21 -19.40
C ARG A 180 10.79 5.69 -19.19
N LYS A 181 9.66 4.99 -19.03
CA LYS A 181 9.58 3.54 -18.79
C LYS A 181 10.24 3.09 -17.49
N PHE A 182 10.35 3.94 -16.48
CA PHE A 182 10.72 3.53 -15.13
C PHE A 182 10.22 4.50 -14.06
N THR A 183 9.93 3.96 -12.89
CA THR A 183 9.69 4.74 -11.68
C THR A 183 11.00 4.90 -10.91
N MET A 184 11.34 6.13 -10.52
CA MET A 184 12.46 6.40 -9.62
C MET A 184 11.92 6.52 -8.19
N LEU A 185 12.35 5.64 -7.29
CA LEU A 185 11.95 5.65 -5.89
C LEU A 185 13.11 6.19 -5.04
N VAL A 186 12.86 7.34 -4.39
CA VAL A 186 13.77 8.00 -3.45
C VAL A 186 13.17 7.96 -2.03
N GLU A 187 13.94 8.35 -1.02
CA GLU A 187 13.53 8.21 0.38
C GLU A 187 12.50 9.28 0.83
N GLY A 188 12.79 10.55 0.55
CA GLY A 188 12.06 11.68 1.12
C GLY A 188 11.40 12.61 0.11
N GLN A 189 10.56 13.52 0.62
CA GLN A 189 9.86 14.52 -0.19
C GLN A 189 10.82 15.54 -0.79
N ILE A 190 11.86 15.94 -0.04
CA ILE A 190 12.89 16.86 -0.52
C ILE A 190 13.65 16.24 -1.70
N ASP A 191 13.96 14.94 -1.64
CA ASP A 191 14.63 14.22 -2.73
C ASP A 191 13.77 14.16 -3.99
N VAL A 192 12.46 13.95 -3.83
CA VAL A 192 11.51 14.00 -4.96
C VAL A 192 11.52 15.40 -5.59
N ILE A 193 11.44 16.45 -4.79
CA ILE A 193 11.41 17.82 -5.32
C ILE A 193 12.73 18.14 -6.05
N HIS A 194 13.87 17.78 -5.47
CA HIS A 194 15.18 17.95 -6.11
C HIS A 194 15.32 17.14 -7.40
N ALA A 195 14.88 15.88 -7.41
CA ALA A 195 14.86 15.07 -8.61
C ALA A 195 14.02 15.73 -9.71
N HIS A 196 12.84 16.27 -9.37
CA HIS A 196 12.00 17.00 -10.34
C HIS A 196 12.67 18.29 -10.82
N GLN A 197 13.33 19.06 -9.95
CA GLN A 197 14.13 20.24 -10.32
C GLN A 197 15.27 19.88 -11.29
N ALA A 198 15.90 18.72 -11.11
CA ALA A 198 16.92 18.18 -12.02
C ALA A 198 16.35 17.56 -13.30
N GLY A 199 15.04 17.63 -13.51
CA GLY A 199 14.35 17.07 -14.67
C GLY A 199 14.02 15.57 -14.56
N PHE A 200 14.30 14.91 -13.42
CA PHE A 200 13.83 13.56 -13.10
C PHE A 200 12.40 13.58 -12.55
N THR A 201 11.47 14.06 -13.37
CA THR A 201 10.04 14.19 -13.01
C THR A 201 9.31 12.86 -12.83
N ASN A 202 9.98 11.72 -13.03
CA ASN A 202 9.48 10.37 -12.76
C ASN A 202 9.82 9.85 -11.35
N ALA A 203 10.26 10.73 -10.44
CA ALA A 203 10.59 10.41 -9.05
C ALA A 203 9.38 10.46 -8.12
N VAL A 204 9.31 9.50 -7.18
CA VAL A 204 8.29 9.36 -6.12
C VAL A 204 8.94 8.92 -4.79
N ALA A 205 8.24 9.08 -3.67
CA ALA A 205 8.70 8.65 -2.34
C ALA A 205 7.60 8.01 -1.48
N LEU A 206 8.01 7.11 -0.56
CA LEU A 206 7.14 6.43 0.40
C LEU A 206 6.68 7.31 1.57
N SER A 207 7.29 8.49 1.74
CA SER A 207 6.97 9.41 2.84
C SER A 207 7.10 8.80 4.23
N GLY A 208 8.15 8.01 4.49
CA GLY A 208 8.38 7.41 5.81
C GLY A 208 7.45 6.24 6.14
N THR A 209 6.96 5.54 5.13
CA THR A 209 6.15 4.31 5.25
C THR A 209 6.91 3.13 4.65
N ALA A 210 6.58 1.90 5.06
CA ALA A 210 7.14 0.71 4.44
C ALA A 210 6.60 0.53 3.02
N LEU A 211 7.43 0.04 2.10
CA LEU A 211 6.99 -0.34 0.76
C LEU A 211 5.97 -1.48 0.86
N THR A 212 4.85 -1.35 0.14
CA THR A 212 3.73 -2.31 0.17
C THR A 212 3.46 -2.86 -1.22
N GLU A 213 2.74 -3.98 -1.30
CA GLU A 213 2.26 -4.51 -2.58
C GLU A 213 1.34 -3.53 -3.32
N ARG A 214 0.55 -2.74 -2.59
CA ARG A 214 -0.34 -1.73 -3.19
C ARG A 214 0.47 -0.59 -3.83
N HIS A 215 1.57 -0.15 -3.22
CA HIS A 215 2.53 0.78 -3.84
C HIS A 215 3.14 0.19 -5.12
N LEU A 216 3.59 -1.05 -5.06
CA LEU A 216 4.19 -1.75 -6.20
C LEU A 216 3.17 -1.91 -7.35
N ALA A 217 1.95 -2.32 -7.03
CA ALA A 217 0.86 -2.43 -8.00
C ALA A 217 0.54 -1.08 -8.63
N LEU A 218 0.53 0.01 -7.85
CA LEU A 218 0.34 1.36 -8.36
C LEU A 218 1.45 1.75 -9.34
N MET A 219 2.73 1.55 -8.98
CA MET A 219 3.86 1.83 -9.87
C MET A 219 3.81 0.98 -11.16
N LYS A 220 3.46 -0.31 -11.03
CA LYS A 220 3.38 -1.26 -12.14
C LYS A 220 2.33 -0.88 -13.19
N ARG A 221 1.26 -0.14 -12.81
CA ARG A 221 0.28 0.42 -13.76
C ARG A 221 0.90 1.42 -14.75
N TYR A 222 2.04 2.02 -14.41
CA TYR A 222 2.71 3.03 -15.22
C TYR A 222 4.00 2.51 -15.86
N SER A 223 4.72 1.59 -15.19
CA SER A 223 5.95 0.98 -15.69
C SER A 223 6.30 -0.31 -14.96
N GLU A 224 6.84 -1.29 -15.68
CA GLU A 224 7.41 -2.52 -15.09
C GLU A 224 8.80 -2.31 -14.46
N ASN A 225 9.49 -1.23 -14.80
CA ASN A 225 10.84 -0.97 -14.29
C ASN A 225 10.78 -0.04 -13.07
N LEU A 226 11.46 -0.44 -12.01
CA LEU A 226 11.64 0.30 -10.76
C LEU A 226 13.13 0.56 -10.55
N MET A 227 13.50 1.81 -10.35
CA MET A 227 14.83 2.20 -9.94
C MET A 227 14.79 2.67 -8.49
N LEU A 228 15.53 1.98 -7.63
CA LEU A 228 15.77 2.41 -6.26
C LEU A 228 16.98 3.35 -6.25
N VAL A 229 16.80 4.54 -5.72
CA VAL A 229 17.89 5.47 -5.44
C VAL A 229 18.05 5.48 -3.93
N LEU A 230 19.17 4.97 -3.45
CA LEU A 230 19.39 4.66 -2.04
C LEU A 230 20.55 5.46 -1.50
N ASP A 231 20.42 5.86 -0.25
CA ASP A 231 21.53 6.39 0.52
C ASP A 231 22.59 5.29 0.73
N ALA A 232 23.85 5.68 0.78
CA ALA A 232 25.00 4.78 0.80
C ALA A 232 25.27 4.09 2.17
N ASP A 233 24.22 3.86 2.98
CA ASP A 233 24.37 3.39 4.36
C ASP A 233 24.22 1.87 4.51
N PRO A 234 25.13 1.18 5.23
CA PRO A 234 25.09 -0.28 5.42
C PRO A 234 23.81 -0.80 6.07
N ALA A 235 23.19 -0.02 6.97
CA ALA A 235 21.92 -0.38 7.60
C ALA A 235 20.74 -0.39 6.60
N GLY A 236 20.82 0.42 5.53
CA GLY A 236 19.83 0.49 4.47
C GLY A 236 19.83 -0.72 3.53
N LEU A 237 20.95 -1.44 3.40
CA LEU A 237 21.09 -2.55 2.46
C LEU A 237 20.11 -3.70 2.73
N LYS A 238 19.93 -4.12 3.99
CA LYS A 238 18.98 -5.20 4.32
C LYS A 238 17.52 -4.77 4.12
N ALA A 239 17.18 -3.53 4.48
CA ALA A 239 15.85 -2.98 4.25
C ALA A 239 15.53 -2.90 2.75
N THR A 240 16.52 -2.42 1.98
CA THR A 240 16.48 -2.39 0.51
C THR A 240 16.26 -3.78 -0.07
N ALA A 241 17.03 -4.79 0.37
CA ALA A 241 16.91 -6.14 -0.15
C ALA A 241 15.49 -6.70 0.03
N ARG A 242 14.86 -6.47 1.18
CA ARG A 242 13.46 -6.88 1.41
C ARG A 242 12.48 -6.16 0.49
N SER A 243 12.59 -4.83 0.39
CA SER A 243 11.77 -4.02 -0.51
C SER A 243 11.93 -4.44 -1.98
N ALA A 244 13.16 -4.73 -2.39
CA ALA A 244 13.45 -5.19 -3.73
C ALA A 244 12.94 -6.61 -4.00
N ALA A 245 13.05 -7.54 -3.04
CA ALA A 245 12.46 -8.87 -3.16
C ALA A 245 10.94 -8.78 -3.35
N LEU A 246 10.25 -7.93 -2.58
CA LEU A 246 8.82 -7.70 -2.74
C LEU A 246 8.49 -7.14 -4.14
N ALA A 247 9.29 -6.19 -4.63
CA ALA A 247 9.12 -5.62 -5.97
C ALA A 247 9.35 -6.65 -7.10
N LEU A 248 10.41 -7.46 -7.00
CA LEU A 248 10.69 -8.55 -7.93
C LEU A 248 9.55 -9.57 -7.94
N TYR A 249 9.06 -9.97 -6.76
CA TYR A 249 7.92 -10.88 -6.61
C TYR A 249 6.64 -10.31 -7.24
N GLY A 250 6.41 -9.00 -7.09
CA GLY A 250 5.37 -8.26 -7.81
C GLY A 250 5.56 -8.18 -9.33
N GLY A 251 6.63 -8.76 -9.87
CA GLY A 251 6.97 -8.79 -11.29
C GLY A 251 7.49 -7.47 -11.83
N LEU A 252 8.11 -6.63 -10.99
CA LEU A 252 8.85 -5.45 -11.42
C LEU A 252 10.31 -5.82 -11.70
N ARG A 253 10.93 -5.15 -12.67
CA ARG A 253 12.38 -5.19 -12.89
C ARG A 253 13.04 -4.12 -12.03
N VAL A 254 13.84 -4.55 -11.05
CA VAL A 254 14.43 -3.63 -10.06
C VAL A 254 15.88 -3.35 -10.38
N LYS A 255 16.23 -2.06 -10.48
CA LYS A 255 17.59 -1.55 -10.58
C LYS A 255 17.94 -0.67 -9.38
N VAL A 256 19.23 -0.51 -9.11
CA VAL A 256 19.75 0.40 -8.09
C VAL A 256 20.72 1.40 -8.70
N ALA A 257 20.50 2.68 -8.42
CA ALA A 257 21.47 3.74 -8.65
C ALA A 257 22.21 4.00 -7.32
N ARG A 258 23.49 3.58 -7.25
CA ARG A 258 24.31 3.77 -6.04
C ARG A 258 24.88 5.19 -6.03
N LEU A 259 24.56 5.95 -4.99
CA LEU A 259 25.12 7.28 -4.78
C LEU A 259 26.51 7.19 -4.11
N PRO A 260 27.36 8.23 -4.23
CA PRO A 260 28.59 8.33 -3.46
C PRO A 260 28.34 8.25 -1.95
N LYS A 261 29.34 7.80 -1.20
CA LYS A 261 29.22 7.61 0.25
C LYS A 261 28.85 8.92 0.95
N GLY A 262 27.80 8.89 1.78
CA GLY A 262 27.34 10.05 2.55
C GLY A 262 26.62 11.12 1.73
N LYS A 263 26.17 10.80 0.51
CA LYS A 263 25.34 11.69 -0.32
C LYS A 263 23.92 11.13 -0.42
N ASP A 264 22.94 12.00 -0.23
CA ASP A 264 21.55 11.76 -0.60
C ASP A 264 21.30 12.28 -2.05
N PRO A 265 20.14 12.00 -2.68
CA PRO A 265 19.83 12.50 -4.01
C PRO A 265 19.85 14.03 -4.08
N ALA A 266 19.33 14.72 -3.05
CA ALA A 266 19.26 16.18 -3.00
C ALA A 266 20.66 16.82 -3.00
N ASP A 267 21.58 16.29 -2.18
CA ASP A 267 22.95 16.75 -2.04
C ASP A 267 23.73 16.51 -3.34
N LEU A 268 23.62 15.32 -3.94
CA LEU A 268 24.32 15.03 -5.20
C LEU A 268 23.78 15.87 -6.36
N ILE A 269 22.46 16.08 -6.43
CA ILE A 269 21.85 16.94 -7.45
C ILE A 269 22.28 18.40 -7.26
N GLY A 270 22.35 18.89 -6.02
CA GLY A 270 22.78 20.26 -5.74
C GLY A 270 24.25 20.51 -6.12
N GLU A 271 25.12 19.51 -5.94
CA GLU A 271 26.56 19.62 -6.21
C GLU A 271 26.92 19.31 -7.67
N ASP A 272 26.44 18.18 -8.21
CA ASP A 272 26.73 17.72 -9.56
C ASP A 272 25.56 16.93 -10.18
N PRO A 273 24.62 17.62 -10.86
CA PRO A 273 23.53 16.98 -11.59
C PRO A 273 23.98 15.99 -12.67
N LYS A 274 25.18 16.19 -13.25
CA LYS A 274 25.70 15.29 -14.30
C LYS A 274 26.14 13.97 -13.69
N GLU A 275 26.78 14.01 -12.53
CA GLU A 275 27.12 12.79 -11.79
C GLU A 275 25.85 12.04 -11.37
N PHE A 276 24.81 12.71 -10.88
CA PHE A 276 23.52 12.05 -10.59
C PHE A 276 22.94 11.36 -11.84
N THR A 277 22.93 12.04 -12.98
CA THR A 277 22.47 11.49 -14.27
C THR A 277 23.29 10.26 -14.69
N LYS A 278 24.61 10.32 -14.48
CA LYS A 278 25.50 9.18 -14.72
C LYS A 278 25.14 7.99 -13.82
N ARG A 279 24.92 8.20 -12.51
CA ARG A 279 24.51 7.13 -11.59
C ARG A 279 23.18 6.47 -11.98
N VAL A 280 22.22 7.27 -12.44
CA VAL A 280 20.94 6.77 -12.96
C VAL A 280 21.15 5.92 -14.22
N THR A 281 22.05 6.35 -15.12
CA THR A 281 22.34 5.64 -16.37
C THR A 281 23.10 4.33 -16.12
N GLU A 282 24.03 4.33 -15.18
CA GLU A 282 24.85 3.18 -14.77
C GLU A 282 24.15 2.27 -13.75
N ALA A 283 22.86 2.51 -13.48
CA ALA A 283 22.09 1.73 -12.51
C ALA A 283 22.10 0.24 -12.87
N LYS A 284 22.45 -0.59 -11.87
CA LYS A 284 22.63 -2.04 -12.04
C LYS A 284 21.36 -2.79 -11.63
N PRO A 285 21.06 -3.96 -12.23
CA PRO A 285 20.06 -4.87 -11.70
C PRO A 285 20.34 -5.17 -10.22
N ILE A 286 19.29 -5.26 -9.41
CA ILE A 286 19.42 -5.41 -7.95
C ILE A 286 20.29 -6.61 -7.54
N VAL A 287 20.17 -7.73 -8.25
CA VAL A 287 20.96 -8.95 -7.96
C VAL A 287 22.44 -8.69 -8.18
N ASP A 288 22.81 -8.15 -9.35
CA ASP A 288 24.20 -7.86 -9.68
C ASP A 288 24.78 -6.76 -8.77
N PHE A 289 23.96 -5.80 -8.37
CA PHE A 289 24.33 -4.78 -7.38
C PHE A 289 24.75 -5.42 -6.06
N PHE A 290 23.91 -6.27 -5.47
CA PHE A 290 24.25 -6.92 -4.19
C PHE A 290 25.41 -7.90 -4.31
N LEU A 291 25.53 -8.63 -5.42
CA LEU A 291 26.67 -9.50 -5.67
C LEU A 291 27.98 -8.71 -5.66
N ALA A 292 28.03 -7.58 -6.38
CA ALA A 292 29.21 -6.71 -6.40
C ALA A 292 29.50 -6.10 -5.02
N GLU A 293 28.47 -5.61 -4.33
CA GLU A 293 28.62 -4.99 -3.01
C GLU A 293 29.16 -5.98 -1.97
N LEU A 294 28.61 -7.19 -1.93
CA LEU A 294 29.04 -8.21 -0.98
C LEU A 294 30.48 -8.67 -1.27
N ALA A 295 30.84 -8.85 -2.53
CA ALA A 295 32.19 -9.23 -2.93
C ALA A 295 33.23 -8.13 -2.64
N GLU A 296 32.82 -6.85 -2.66
CA GLU A 296 33.68 -5.72 -2.29
C GLU A 296 33.86 -5.60 -0.76
N GLN A 297 32.82 -5.87 0.02
CA GLN A 297 32.82 -5.66 1.47
C GLN A 297 33.35 -6.84 2.30
N GLU A 298 33.23 -8.07 1.80
CA GLU A 298 33.58 -9.28 2.56
C GLU A 298 34.64 -10.12 1.83
N SER A 299 35.82 -10.22 2.44
CA SER A 299 36.96 -10.95 1.90
C SER A 299 37.01 -12.41 2.36
N ASP A 300 36.31 -12.78 3.45
CA ASP A 300 36.21 -14.16 3.91
C ASP A 300 35.22 -14.95 3.03
N PRO A 301 35.66 -16.00 2.30
CA PRO A 301 34.80 -16.73 1.38
C PRO A 301 33.58 -17.36 2.07
N HIS A 302 33.73 -17.86 3.30
CA HIS A 302 32.62 -18.51 4.01
C HIS A 302 31.55 -17.50 4.44
N ARG A 303 31.95 -16.31 4.88
CA ARG A 303 31.02 -15.22 5.23
C ARG A 303 30.33 -14.66 3.99
N LEU A 304 31.08 -14.46 2.90
CA LEU A 304 30.53 -14.01 1.62
C LEU A 304 29.42 -14.94 1.14
N LEU A 305 29.66 -16.26 1.17
CA LEU A 305 28.65 -17.26 0.81
C LEU A 305 27.40 -17.18 1.69
N ARG A 306 27.56 -17.08 3.02
CA ARG A 306 26.40 -16.91 3.93
C ARG A 306 25.62 -15.63 3.69
N LEU A 307 26.30 -14.52 3.38
CA LEU A 307 25.64 -13.25 3.05
C LEU A 307 24.89 -13.34 1.73
N ALA A 308 25.48 -13.97 0.71
CA ALA A 308 24.83 -14.21 -0.58
C ALA A 308 23.59 -15.11 -0.44
N GLU A 309 23.67 -16.17 0.37
CA GLU A 309 22.52 -17.01 0.71
C GLU A 309 21.40 -16.23 1.40
N GLY A 310 21.75 -15.31 2.31
CA GLY A 310 20.78 -14.52 3.06
C GLY A 310 20.17 -13.32 2.32
N ILE A 311 20.87 -12.76 1.32
CA ILE A 311 20.47 -11.51 0.65
C ILE A 311 20.21 -11.73 -0.84
N VAL A 312 21.12 -12.38 -1.56
CA VAL A 312 21.05 -12.51 -3.02
C VAL A 312 20.10 -13.61 -3.45
N LEU A 313 20.17 -14.79 -2.84
CA LEU A 313 19.31 -15.91 -3.23
C LEU A 313 17.81 -15.62 -3.04
N PRO A 314 17.35 -14.94 -1.97
CA PRO A 314 15.96 -14.50 -1.86
C PRO A 314 15.52 -13.57 -3.00
N LEU A 315 16.40 -12.69 -3.49
CA LEU A 315 16.10 -11.83 -4.64
C LEU A 315 15.92 -12.67 -5.91
N ILE A 316 16.81 -13.62 -6.18
CA ILE A 316 16.72 -14.52 -7.32
C ILE A 316 15.43 -15.36 -7.24
N ASN A 317 15.11 -15.89 -6.06
CA ASN A 317 13.90 -16.68 -5.83
C ASN A 317 12.61 -15.86 -6.04
N ALA A 318 12.65 -14.55 -5.76
CA ALA A 318 11.52 -13.65 -5.98
C ALA A 318 11.20 -13.39 -7.46
N ILE A 319 12.13 -13.66 -8.38
CA ILE A 319 11.94 -13.38 -9.82
C ILE A 319 10.95 -14.38 -10.42
N PRO A 320 9.80 -13.94 -10.97
CA PRO A 320 8.79 -14.86 -11.50
C PRO A 320 9.24 -15.61 -12.76
N SER A 321 9.99 -14.94 -13.65
CA SER A 321 10.46 -15.52 -14.92
C SER A 321 11.56 -16.58 -14.68
N PRO A 322 11.35 -17.85 -15.09
CA PRO A 322 12.39 -18.88 -14.95
C PRO A 322 13.67 -18.57 -15.73
N MET A 323 13.56 -17.91 -16.88
CA MET A 323 14.71 -17.53 -17.70
C MET A 323 15.53 -16.41 -17.05
N GLU A 324 14.87 -15.38 -16.52
CA GLU A 324 15.56 -14.31 -15.78
C GLU A 324 16.20 -14.88 -14.50
N ARG A 325 15.51 -15.80 -13.81
CA ARG A 325 16.04 -16.49 -12.63
C ARG A 325 17.30 -17.29 -12.95
N GLU A 326 17.30 -18.06 -14.04
CA GLU A 326 18.48 -18.80 -14.53
C GLU A 326 19.64 -17.85 -14.87
N HIS A 327 19.36 -16.73 -15.55
CA HIS A 327 20.38 -15.72 -15.86
C HIS A 327 21.06 -15.17 -14.59
N PHE A 328 20.28 -14.76 -13.59
CA PHE A 328 20.84 -14.22 -12.35
C PHE A 328 21.50 -15.29 -11.47
N MET A 329 21.05 -16.54 -11.55
CA MET A 329 21.72 -17.66 -10.90
C MET A 329 23.11 -17.91 -11.51
N GLN A 330 23.25 -17.83 -12.83
CA GLN A 330 24.55 -17.89 -13.50
C GLN A 330 25.44 -16.69 -13.16
N SER A 331 24.87 -15.49 -13.00
CA SER A 331 25.58 -14.31 -12.50
C SER A 331 26.14 -14.56 -11.09
N ALA A 332 25.30 -15.07 -10.17
CA ALA A 332 25.71 -15.41 -8.81
C ALA A 332 26.79 -16.49 -8.77
N ALA A 333 26.63 -17.59 -9.54
CA ALA A 333 27.61 -18.67 -9.60
C ALA A 333 28.98 -18.17 -10.06
N ARG A 334 29.01 -17.32 -11.10
CA ARG A 334 30.25 -16.72 -11.62
C ARG A 334 30.94 -15.82 -10.60
N THR A 335 30.18 -14.93 -9.96
CA THR A 335 30.73 -13.96 -8.99
C THR A 335 31.22 -14.65 -7.72
N LEU A 336 30.55 -15.71 -7.27
CA LEU A 336 30.89 -16.45 -6.05
C LEU A 336 31.90 -17.59 -6.28
N GLY A 337 32.28 -17.88 -7.53
CA GLY A 337 33.20 -18.98 -7.86
C GLY A 337 32.59 -20.37 -7.64
N LEU A 338 31.28 -20.52 -7.85
CA LEU A 338 30.54 -21.77 -7.64
C LEU A 338 30.04 -22.39 -8.95
N SER A 339 29.63 -23.65 -8.91
CA SER A 339 28.86 -24.25 -10.01
C SER A 339 27.41 -23.75 -10.01
N SER A 340 26.77 -23.72 -11.19
CA SER A 340 25.36 -23.34 -11.30
C SER A 340 24.46 -24.33 -10.55
N GLU A 341 24.85 -25.60 -10.49
CA GLU A 341 24.18 -26.68 -9.75
C GLU A 341 24.18 -26.43 -8.24
N ALA A 342 25.29 -25.96 -7.67
CA ALA A 342 25.38 -25.66 -6.24
C ALA A 342 24.42 -24.51 -5.86
N VAL A 343 24.41 -23.43 -6.65
CA VAL A 343 23.49 -22.30 -6.43
C VAL A 343 22.03 -22.74 -6.60
N ARG A 344 21.74 -23.56 -7.60
CA ARG A 344 20.40 -24.13 -7.84
C ARG A 344 19.91 -24.96 -6.65
N GLU A 345 20.80 -25.75 -6.04
CA GLU A 345 20.46 -26.56 -4.88
C GLU A 345 20.21 -25.71 -3.63
N SER A 346 21.01 -24.66 -3.40
CA SER A 346 20.74 -23.68 -2.33
C SER A 346 19.41 -22.95 -2.54
N LEU A 347 19.06 -22.60 -3.78
CA LEU A 347 17.76 -21.96 -4.09
C LEU A 347 16.56 -22.85 -3.76
N LYS A 348 16.64 -24.16 -4.01
CA LYS A 348 15.55 -25.10 -3.67
C LYS A 348 15.29 -25.21 -2.17
N ARG A 349 16.31 -24.96 -1.33
CA ARG A 349 16.21 -25.01 0.13
C ARG A 349 15.57 -23.76 0.72
N LEU A 350 15.46 -22.68 -0.05
CA LEU A 350 14.76 -21.49 0.41
C LEU A 350 13.25 -21.75 0.45
N PRO A 351 12.55 -21.26 1.49
CA PRO A 351 11.10 -21.29 1.49
C PRO A 351 10.59 -20.55 0.25
N LYS A 352 9.56 -21.10 -0.40
CA LYS A 352 8.80 -20.33 -1.38
C LYS A 352 8.32 -19.07 -0.66
N LEU A 353 8.45 -17.91 -1.28
CA LEU A 353 8.12 -16.58 -0.73
C LEU A 353 6.63 -16.39 -0.37
N GLN A 354 5.85 -17.47 -0.27
CA GLN A 354 4.44 -17.48 0.09
C GLN A 354 4.16 -17.53 1.61
N GLU A 355 5.16 -17.66 2.50
CA GLU A 355 4.87 -17.82 3.95
C GLU A 355 5.71 -16.98 4.94
N THR A 356 6.67 -16.16 4.49
CA THR A 356 7.62 -15.48 5.39
C THR A 356 7.58 -13.95 5.37
N ALA A 357 6.37 -13.38 5.30
CA ALA A 357 6.12 -11.98 5.66
C ALA A 357 5.14 -11.90 6.86
N GLY A 358 5.44 -12.64 7.92
CA GLY A 358 4.64 -12.71 9.15
C GLY A 358 5.49 -12.85 10.42
N GLY A 359 6.11 -11.74 10.85
CA GLY A 359 6.32 -11.44 12.28
C GLY A 359 7.59 -11.96 12.97
N SER A 360 8.53 -11.05 13.24
CA SER A 360 9.25 -11.06 14.51
C SER A 360 8.26 -10.67 15.63
N SER A 361 8.39 -11.36 16.76
CA SER A 361 7.59 -11.27 17.98
C SER A 361 7.42 -9.83 18.50
N VAL A 362 6.31 -9.21 18.12
CA VAL A 362 5.59 -8.27 18.98
C VAL A 362 4.23 -8.90 19.14
N GLN A 363 3.78 -9.07 20.39
CA GLN A 363 2.47 -9.63 20.74
C GLN A 363 1.40 -9.05 19.82
N ARG A 364 1.00 -9.83 18.82
CA ARG A 364 -0.12 -9.52 17.95
C ARG A 364 -1.37 -9.85 18.75
N THR A 365 -2.01 -8.84 19.30
CA THR A 365 -3.47 -8.81 19.28
C THR A 365 -3.88 -9.02 17.82
N ALA A 366 -4.61 -10.11 17.57
CA ALA A 366 -5.04 -10.49 16.24
C ALA A 366 -5.90 -9.37 15.63
N VAL A 367 -5.37 -8.71 14.60
CA VAL A 367 -6.21 -8.00 13.62
C VAL A 367 -6.55 -9.04 12.55
N PRO A 368 -7.83 -9.23 12.18
CA PRO A 368 -8.24 -10.33 11.31
C PRO A 368 -7.60 -10.23 9.92
N SER A 369 -7.15 -11.36 9.38
CA SER A 369 -6.80 -11.49 7.96
C SER A 369 -7.99 -11.07 7.11
N ALA A 370 -7.73 -10.45 5.95
CA ALA A 370 -8.76 -10.07 4.98
C ALA A 370 -9.71 -11.25 4.74
N ARG A 371 -10.96 -11.13 5.21
CA ARG A 371 -11.97 -12.19 5.17
C ARG A 371 -12.26 -12.54 3.72
N SER A 372 -12.33 -13.84 3.40
CA SER A 372 -12.73 -14.24 2.06
C SER A 372 -14.19 -13.84 1.80
N ALA A 373 -14.57 -13.80 0.53
CA ALA A 373 -15.94 -13.51 0.14
C ALA A 373 -16.91 -14.60 0.64
N ARG A 374 -16.41 -15.84 0.84
CA ARG A 374 -17.12 -16.94 1.48
C ARG A 374 -17.27 -16.70 2.98
N ASP A 375 -16.18 -16.37 3.68
CA ASP A 375 -16.20 -16.15 5.15
C ASP A 375 -17.12 -14.99 5.53
N THR A 376 -17.04 -13.89 4.79
CA THR A 376 -17.88 -12.71 5.03
C THR A 376 -19.37 -13.05 4.91
N ARG A 377 -19.75 -13.85 3.90
CA ARG A 377 -21.14 -14.25 3.69
C ARG A 377 -21.60 -15.31 4.68
N SER A 378 -20.72 -16.24 5.03
CA SER A 378 -20.95 -17.24 6.07
C SER A 378 -21.26 -16.56 7.41
N GLU A 379 -20.45 -15.56 7.81
CA GLU A 379 -20.66 -14.82 9.05
C GLU A 379 -22.01 -14.08 9.06
N ILE A 380 -22.42 -13.47 7.95
CA ILE A 380 -23.73 -12.79 7.86
C ILE A 380 -24.88 -13.80 7.95
N LEU A 381 -24.79 -14.94 7.26
CA LEU A 381 -25.82 -15.99 7.34
C LEU A 381 -25.94 -16.57 8.75
N LEU A 382 -24.81 -16.77 9.44
CA LEU A 382 -24.80 -17.23 10.84
C LEU A 382 -25.33 -16.14 11.78
N ALA A 383 -25.12 -14.86 11.47
CA ALA A 383 -25.70 -13.75 12.21
C ALA A 383 -27.23 -13.69 12.05
N VAL A 384 -27.77 -13.98 10.86
CA VAL A 384 -29.22 -14.11 10.64
C VAL A 384 -29.83 -15.19 11.54
N LEU A 385 -29.16 -16.34 11.70
CA LEU A 385 -29.62 -17.40 12.61
C LEU A 385 -29.65 -16.96 14.08
N HIS A 386 -28.80 -16.01 14.46
CA HIS A 386 -28.71 -15.51 15.83
C HIS A 386 -29.71 -14.38 16.10
N ALA A 387 -29.93 -13.50 15.12
CA ALA A 387 -30.84 -12.37 15.21
C ALA A 387 -32.33 -12.77 15.11
N TYR A 388 -32.64 -13.84 14.35
CA TYR A 388 -34.02 -14.28 14.09
C TYR A 388 -34.26 -15.75 14.50
N PRO A 389 -34.00 -16.13 15.77
CA PRO A 389 -34.17 -17.51 16.20
C PRO A 389 -35.62 -17.97 16.01
N ASP A 390 -35.81 -19.25 15.67
CA ASP A 390 -37.11 -19.90 15.51
C ASP A 390 -38.05 -19.32 14.42
N THR A 391 -37.52 -18.51 13.50
CA THR A 391 -38.26 -17.97 12.34
C THR A 391 -38.19 -18.88 11.11
N PRO A 392 -39.14 -18.76 10.16
CA PRO A 392 -39.06 -19.45 8.85
C PRO A 392 -37.76 -19.12 8.10
N LEU A 393 -37.30 -17.86 8.14
CA LEU A 393 -36.03 -17.42 7.55
C LEU A 393 -34.85 -18.18 8.16
N ALA A 394 -34.76 -18.28 9.48
CA ALA A 394 -33.65 -18.98 10.13
C ALA A 394 -33.65 -20.49 9.81
N ASN A 395 -34.83 -21.12 9.72
CA ASN A 395 -34.93 -22.52 9.31
C ASN A 395 -34.46 -22.75 7.87
N ARG A 396 -34.78 -21.83 6.96
CA ARG A 396 -34.32 -21.87 5.57
C ARG A 396 -32.81 -21.64 5.47
N VAL A 397 -32.29 -20.58 6.09
CA VAL A 397 -30.84 -20.28 6.10
C VAL A 397 -30.04 -21.45 6.67
N LYS A 398 -30.51 -22.07 7.75
CA LYS A 398 -29.86 -23.26 8.33
C LYS A 398 -29.83 -24.45 7.37
N SER A 399 -30.96 -24.76 6.75
CA SER A 399 -31.08 -25.87 5.80
C SER A 399 -30.18 -25.67 4.59
N GLU A 400 -30.22 -24.47 3.99
CA GLU A 400 -29.44 -24.15 2.80
C GLU A 400 -27.94 -24.02 3.11
N TYR A 401 -27.56 -23.46 4.26
CA TYR A 401 -26.16 -23.39 4.67
C TYR A 401 -25.55 -24.80 4.78
N ILE A 402 -26.26 -25.75 5.40
CA ILE A 402 -25.84 -27.15 5.51
C ILE A 402 -25.76 -27.81 4.13
N ARG A 403 -26.77 -27.61 3.27
CA ARG A 403 -26.77 -28.12 1.89
C ARG A 403 -25.57 -27.61 1.09
N ILE A 404 -25.29 -26.30 1.15
CA ILE A 404 -24.24 -25.63 0.37
C ILE A 404 -22.84 -26.06 0.84
N THR A 405 -22.64 -26.16 2.15
CA THR A 405 -21.32 -26.48 2.74
C THR A 405 -21.07 -27.97 2.89
N GLU A 406 -22.09 -28.82 2.67
CA GLU A 406 -22.06 -30.26 2.91
C GLU A 406 -21.66 -30.61 4.37
N ALA A 407 -21.91 -29.69 5.31
CA ALA A 407 -21.52 -29.84 6.71
C ALA A 407 -22.56 -30.64 7.50
N GLU A 408 -22.11 -31.52 8.41
CA GLU A 408 -23.04 -32.26 9.28
C GLU A 408 -23.78 -31.34 10.28
N GLN A 409 -23.14 -30.24 10.69
CA GLN A 409 -23.67 -29.27 11.65
C GLN A 409 -23.19 -27.86 11.34
N LEU A 410 -23.90 -26.85 11.87
CA LEU A 410 -23.48 -25.46 11.79
C LEU A 410 -22.18 -25.22 12.59
N PRO A 411 -21.27 -24.38 12.09
CA PRO A 411 -20.04 -24.06 12.81
C PRO A 411 -20.35 -23.27 14.09
N GLN A 412 -19.72 -23.67 15.20
CA GLN A 412 -19.80 -22.93 16.46
C GLN A 412 -18.77 -21.80 16.46
N ILE A 413 -19.15 -20.64 15.92
CA ILE A 413 -18.31 -19.44 15.92
C ILE A 413 -18.89 -18.35 16.80
N VAL A 414 -18.00 -17.60 17.46
CA VAL A 414 -18.39 -16.38 18.18
C VAL A 414 -18.44 -15.24 17.17
N LEU A 415 -19.65 -14.75 16.90
CA LEU A 415 -19.87 -13.67 15.96
C LEU A 415 -19.57 -12.31 16.60
N PRO A 416 -18.81 -11.42 15.94
CA PRO A 416 -18.59 -10.06 16.43
C PRO A 416 -19.91 -9.26 16.49
N GLU A 417 -20.10 -8.48 17.55
CA GLU A 417 -21.27 -7.61 17.77
C GLU A 417 -21.64 -6.72 16.56
N PRO A 418 -20.68 -6.12 15.81
CA PRO A 418 -21.01 -5.35 14.62
C PRO A 418 -21.67 -6.15 13.48
N VAL A 419 -21.38 -7.46 13.38
CA VAL A 419 -21.95 -8.33 12.34
C VAL A 419 -23.38 -8.73 12.71
N LEU A 420 -23.64 -8.98 14.00
CA LEU A 420 -24.99 -9.22 14.52
C LEU A 420 -25.90 -8.02 14.25
N PHE A 421 -25.42 -6.80 14.56
CA PHE A 421 -26.16 -5.57 14.32
C PHE A 421 -26.42 -5.29 12.82
N GLN A 422 -25.49 -5.66 11.94
CA GLN A 422 -25.68 -5.51 10.49
C GLN A 422 -26.77 -6.45 9.94
N ALA A 423 -26.89 -7.66 10.49
CA ALA A 423 -27.96 -8.58 10.08
C ALA A 423 -29.34 -8.03 10.46
N GLU A 424 -29.50 -7.49 11.67
CA GLU A 424 -30.76 -6.88 12.12
C GLU A 424 -31.17 -5.69 11.24
N GLN A 425 -30.22 -4.84 10.85
CA GLN A 425 -30.48 -3.71 9.95
C GLN A 425 -30.84 -4.13 8.52
N ALA A 426 -30.22 -5.20 8.01
CA ALA A 426 -30.40 -5.63 6.63
C ALA A 426 -31.76 -6.30 6.39
N PHE A 427 -32.28 -7.02 7.39
CA PHE A 427 -33.48 -7.85 7.26
C PHE A 427 -34.72 -7.27 7.98
N GLY A 428 -34.56 -6.26 8.84
CA GLY A 428 -35.68 -5.58 9.51
C GLY A 428 -36.30 -6.39 10.65
N GLU A 429 -37.43 -5.95 11.22
CA GLU A 429 -38.02 -6.61 12.42
C GLU A 429 -38.75 -7.93 12.11
N GLU A 430 -39.42 -8.03 10.95
CA GLU A 430 -40.17 -9.23 10.52
C GLU A 430 -39.84 -9.62 9.07
N PRO A 431 -38.68 -10.25 8.81
CA PRO A 431 -38.29 -10.63 7.47
C PRO A 431 -39.12 -11.80 6.91
N SER A 432 -39.39 -11.77 5.60
CA SER A 432 -39.98 -12.90 4.89
C SER A 432 -39.03 -14.10 4.82
N GLU A 433 -39.57 -15.30 4.62
CA GLU A 433 -38.78 -16.53 4.49
C GLU A 433 -37.71 -16.44 3.38
N ASP A 434 -38.04 -15.78 2.26
CA ASP A 434 -37.15 -15.64 1.08
C ASP A 434 -36.12 -14.49 1.22
N ALA A 435 -36.10 -13.74 2.32
CA ALA A 435 -35.36 -12.49 2.39
C ALA A 435 -33.84 -12.66 2.19
N ALA A 436 -33.28 -13.82 2.55
CA ALA A 436 -31.85 -14.14 2.43
C ALA A 436 -31.47 -14.85 1.12
N ASP A 437 -32.37 -14.99 0.14
CA ASP A 437 -32.11 -15.78 -1.06
C ASP A 437 -30.93 -15.29 -1.90
N GLU A 438 -30.83 -13.97 -2.11
CA GLU A 438 -29.68 -13.39 -2.82
C GLU A 438 -28.36 -13.63 -2.08
N LEU A 439 -28.39 -13.61 -0.75
CA LEU A 439 -27.22 -13.86 0.09
C LEU A 439 -26.83 -15.35 0.07
N LEU A 440 -27.80 -16.25 0.13
CA LEU A 440 -27.61 -17.70 0.03
C LEU A 440 -27.05 -18.09 -1.35
N HIS A 441 -27.59 -17.51 -2.42
CA HIS A 441 -27.09 -17.72 -3.79
C HIS A 441 -25.64 -17.23 -3.94
N ALA A 442 -25.35 -16.01 -3.46
CA ALA A 442 -23.99 -15.47 -3.50
C ALA A 442 -23.02 -16.24 -2.58
N PHE A 443 -23.51 -16.87 -1.51
CA PHE A 443 -22.73 -17.75 -0.66
C PHE A 443 -22.42 -19.08 -1.35
N GLU A 444 -23.42 -19.71 -1.99
CA GLU A 444 -23.23 -20.94 -2.76
C GLU A 444 -22.22 -20.75 -3.90
N GLU A 445 -22.35 -19.65 -4.63
CA GLU A 445 -21.40 -19.28 -5.68
C GLU A 445 -19.97 -19.12 -5.11
N ALA A 446 -19.81 -18.46 -3.96
CA ALA A 446 -18.52 -18.29 -3.32
C ALA A 446 -17.89 -19.62 -2.88
N VAL A 447 -18.69 -20.52 -2.28
CA VAL A 447 -18.25 -21.85 -1.84
C VAL A 447 -17.80 -22.70 -3.03
N ILE A 448 -18.58 -22.73 -4.11
CA ILE A 448 -18.24 -23.54 -5.29
C ILE A 448 -17.05 -22.95 -6.04
N ARG A 449 -16.91 -21.61 -6.14
CA ARG A 449 -15.74 -20.96 -6.73
C ARG A 449 -14.46 -21.31 -5.97
N GLU A 450 -14.51 -21.32 -4.65
CA GLU A 450 -13.37 -21.68 -3.81
C GLU A 450 -13.02 -23.17 -3.96
N ALA A 451 -14.02 -24.06 -3.90
CA ALA A 451 -13.83 -25.49 -4.13
C ALA A 451 -13.30 -25.80 -5.54
N TYR A 452 -13.73 -25.05 -6.55
CA TYR A 452 -13.22 -25.19 -7.92
C TYR A 452 -11.76 -24.75 -8.03
N GLN A 453 -11.38 -23.64 -7.40
CA GLN A 453 -9.98 -23.21 -7.35
C GLN A 453 -9.09 -24.25 -6.65
N GLU A 454 -9.57 -24.85 -5.57
CA GLU A 454 -8.88 -25.94 -4.89
C GLU A 454 -8.76 -27.18 -5.79
N ALA A 455 -9.83 -27.58 -6.46
CA ALA A 455 -9.82 -28.72 -7.38
C ALA A 455 -8.83 -28.51 -8.54
N VAL A 456 -8.76 -27.30 -9.12
CA VAL A 456 -7.79 -26.94 -10.16
C VAL A 456 -6.35 -27.01 -9.64
N MET A 457 -6.11 -26.58 -8.40
CA MET A 457 -4.79 -26.72 -7.78
C MET A 457 -4.41 -28.19 -7.56
N ASN A 458 -5.36 -29.01 -7.12
CA ASN A 458 -5.14 -30.44 -6.91
C ASN A 458 -4.91 -31.18 -8.23
N LEU A 459 -5.63 -30.82 -9.30
CA LEU A 459 -5.38 -31.33 -10.64
C LEU A 459 -3.95 -31.04 -11.11
N ARG A 460 -3.47 -29.79 -10.97
CA ARG A 460 -2.10 -29.42 -11.32
C ARG A 460 -1.05 -30.19 -10.50
N ARG A 461 -1.34 -30.52 -9.24
CA ARG A 461 -0.47 -31.34 -8.39
C ARG A 461 -0.45 -32.80 -8.82
N ALA A 462 -1.61 -33.37 -9.18
CA ALA A 462 -1.73 -34.74 -9.68
C ALA A 462 -1.05 -34.92 -11.05
N GLU A 463 -1.18 -33.93 -11.95
CA GLU A 463 -0.47 -33.92 -13.24
C GLU A 463 1.04 -33.88 -13.05
N ALA A 464 1.52 -33.15 -12.04
CA ALA A 464 2.94 -33.07 -11.70
C ALA A 464 3.50 -34.35 -11.05
N SER A 465 2.68 -35.16 -10.38
CA SER A 465 3.11 -36.43 -9.79
C SER A 465 3.09 -37.60 -10.77
N GLY A 466 2.42 -37.47 -11.92
CA GLY A 466 2.31 -38.53 -12.94
C GLY A 466 1.36 -39.67 -12.55
N ASP A 467 0.57 -39.50 -11.49
CA ASP A 467 -0.40 -40.49 -11.03
C ASP A 467 -1.70 -40.36 -11.85
N VAL A 468 -1.89 -41.29 -12.78
CA VAL A 468 -3.03 -41.31 -13.71
C VAL A 468 -4.38 -41.39 -12.98
N PHE A 469 -4.45 -42.07 -11.84
CA PHE A 469 -5.71 -42.21 -11.10
C PHE A 469 -6.10 -40.88 -10.43
N LEU A 470 -5.15 -40.20 -9.79
CA LEU A 470 -5.38 -38.89 -9.16
C LEU A 470 -5.70 -37.80 -10.19
N VAL A 471 -5.12 -37.89 -11.40
CA VAL A 471 -5.45 -36.96 -12.49
C VAL A 471 -6.90 -37.13 -12.92
N VAL A 472 -7.36 -38.37 -13.15
CA VAL A 472 -8.74 -38.64 -13.57
C VAL A 472 -9.74 -38.18 -12.50
N ASP A 473 -9.48 -38.47 -11.22
CA ASP A 473 -10.33 -38.05 -10.10
C ASP A 473 -10.41 -36.51 -9.98
N ALA A 474 -9.26 -35.82 -10.05
CA ALA A 474 -9.22 -34.36 -9.98
C ALA A 474 -9.86 -33.68 -11.21
N GLN A 475 -9.76 -34.29 -12.40
CA GLN A 475 -10.44 -33.82 -13.62
C GLN A 475 -11.95 -33.94 -13.51
N ASP A 476 -12.46 -35.08 -13.02
CA ASP A 476 -13.90 -35.30 -12.79
C ASP A 476 -14.45 -34.28 -11.77
N ARG A 477 -13.72 -34.03 -10.68
CA ARG A 477 -14.10 -33.02 -9.68
C ARG A 477 -14.13 -31.60 -10.25
N CYS A 478 -13.15 -31.22 -11.07
CA CYS A 478 -13.16 -29.92 -11.75
C CYS A 478 -14.35 -29.78 -12.70
N SER A 479 -14.64 -30.83 -13.49
CA SER A 479 -15.76 -30.85 -14.43
C SER A 479 -17.10 -30.66 -13.73
N LYS A 480 -17.34 -31.42 -12.65
CA LYS A 480 -18.57 -31.32 -11.82
C LYS A 480 -18.76 -29.93 -11.21
N LEU A 481 -17.71 -29.34 -10.63
CA LEU A 481 -17.78 -28.01 -10.02
C LEU A 481 -17.95 -26.91 -11.06
N SER A 482 -17.34 -27.05 -12.24
CA SER A 482 -17.55 -26.12 -13.35
C SER A 482 -18.97 -26.16 -13.90
N ALA A 483 -19.60 -27.35 -13.96
CA ALA A 483 -21.00 -27.48 -14.37
C ALA A 483 -21.94 -26.80 -13.36
N ARG A 484 -21.74 -27.02 -12.05
CA ARG A 484 -22.50 -26.35 -10.99
C ARG A 484 -22.36 -24.82 -11.04
N LEU A 485 -21.17 -24.29 -11.32
CA LEU A 485 -20.98 -22.84 -11.49
C LEU A 485 -21.74 -22.28 -12.70
N ALA A 486 -21.87 -23.06 -13.77
CA ALA A 486 -22.61 -22.66 -14.96
C ALA A 486 -24.13 -22.67 -14.73
N GLU A 487 -24.63 -23.58 -13.89
CA GLU A 487 -26.05 -23.66 -13.50
C GLU A 487 -26.47 -22.52 -12.57
N ILE A 488 -25.59 -22.07 -11.67
CA ILE A 488 -25.84 -20.96 -10.74
C ILE A 488 -25.77 -19.60 -11.45
N GLY A 489 -25.03 -19.50 -12.55
CA GLY A 489 -24.88 -18.26 -13.32
C GLY A 489 -26.01 -17.96 -14.32
N GLN A 490 -27.02 -18.84 -14.43
CA GLN A 490 -28.24 -18.64 -15.23
C GLN A 490 -29.40 -18.24 -14.32
#